data_AF-K2B1E2-F1
#
_entry.id   AF-K2B1E2-F1
#
_cell.length_a   1.000
_cell.length_b   1.000
_cell.length_c   1.000
_cell.angle_alpha   90.00
_cell.angle_beta   90.00
_cell.angle_gamma   90.00
#
_symmetry.space_group_name_H-M   'P 1'
#
loop_
_entity.id
_entity.type
_entity.pdbx_description
1 polymer ?
#
loop_
_entity_poly.entity_id
_entity_poly.type
_entity_poly.pdbx_seq_one_letter_code
_entity_poly.pdbx_strand_id
1 'polypeptide(L)'
;MEKKNIRKGKIYRTVDCLTTYFLNIVLVATILLFVFLSVPVVTGWTSFGHIAFAQESLTHGPIIGGVTDTSAVVWARIFLPQGSNLTVRYGTDSSSVMKSGIPAVGVQSSQFREVQYITNANNPWDYTWKATVTGLQSDITYYYAVFNGDNTIQLSPATFKTFPQPYSDVQFNFLYITDLIRVTKGYNTFRTIDNSLQNFAFALLGGDLWHRTVTNFSKNESEFILNLRNEFTTEYSLSDGQYRYFHSLLSKLPLVHFYDDHDMGLNDLDGTFKWKGDSLSILKEYFPVYQEETMNNGFWQKFTYGNADFFVLDVRSQRSPIAALDNGQKTMLGDEQFAWLKQGLKASKAKWKFLISGLVFNPTH
;
A
#
# COMPACT_ATOMS: atom_id res chain seq x y z
N MET A 1 63.05 4.14 -0.75
CA MET A 1 63.80 3.88 -1.99
C MET A 1 63.79 2.35 -2.12
N GLU A 2 63.22 1.69 -3.11
CA GLU A 2 63.25 1.92 -4.56
C GLU A 2 62.09 1.12 -5.22
N LYS A 3 61.71 1.54 -6.44
CA LYS A 3 60.43 1.29 -7.12
C LYS A 3 60.35 -0.11 -7.77
N LYS A 4 59.18 -0.76 -7.67
CA LYS A 4 58.76 -1.87 -8.55
C LYS A 4 57.92 -1.34 -9.72
N ASN A 5 58.41 -1.54 -10.94
CA ASN A 5 57.72 -1.29 -12.21
C ASN A 5 56.80 -2.48 -12.56
N ILE A 6 55.53 -2.22 -12.89
CA ILE A 6 54.65 -3.16 -13.60
C ILE A 6 54.08 -2.44 -14.82
N ARG A 7 54.31 -3.02 -16.01
CA ARG A 7 53.92 -2.50 -17.32
C ARG A 7 52.45 -2.82 -17.64
N LYS A 8 51.80 -1.86 -18.31
CA LYS A 8 50.45 -1.92 -18.89
C LYS A 8 50.40 -2.83 -20.12
N GLY A 9 49.35 -3.66 -20.22
CA GLY A 9 48.97 -4.38 -21.44
C GLY A 9 48.01 -3.57 -22.31
N LYS A 10 48.29 -3.52 -23.62
CA LYS A 10 47.44 -2.97 -24.70
C LYS A 10 46.61 -4.08 -25.32
N ILE A 11 45.35 -3.78 -25.64
CA ILE A 11 44.44 -4.57 -26.48
C ILE A 11 44.67 -4.18 -27.95
N TYR A 12 44.62 -5.16 -28.85
CA TYR A 12 44.83 -5.00 -30.29
C TYR A 12 43.57 -5.36 -31.11
N ARG A 13 43.43 -4.59 -32.22
CA ARG A 13 42.87 -4.91 -33.56
C ARG A 13 41.36 -4.74 -33.87
N THR A 14 41.14 -3.66 -34.63
CA THR A 14 40.41 -3.46 -35.92
C THR A 14 40.23 -4.73 -36.81
N VAL A 15 39.34 -4.85 -37.80
CA VAL A 15 38.97 -3.97 -38.95
C VAL A 15 37.64 -4.44 -39.59
N ASP A 16 36.93 -3.53 -40.25
CA ASP A 16 35.79 -3.66 -41.18
C ASP A 16 35.92 -4.70 -42.31
N CYS A 17 34.77 -5.15 -42.88
CA CYS A 17 34.57 -5.23 -44.35
C CYS A 17 33.08 -5.39 -44.75
N LEU A 18 32.64 -4.54 -45.69
CA LEU A 18 31.40 -4.58 -46.47
C LEU A 18 31.53 -5.53 -47.67
N THR A 19 30.46 -6.24 -48.08
CA THR A 19 29.99 -6.31 -49.50
C THR A 19 28.70 -7.15 -49.70
N THR A 20 27.66 -6.45 -50.18
CA THR A 20 26.62 -6.71 -51.21
C THR A 20 26.31 -8.11 -51.77
N TYR A 21 25.00 -8.46 -51.88
CA TYR A 21 24.42 -9.33 -52.94
C TYR A 21 22.96 -8.95 -53.29
N PHE A 22 22.58 -9.15 -54.56
CA PHE A 22 21.42 -8.61 -55.31
C PHE A 22 20.12 -9.48 -55.32
N LEU A 23 18.96 -8.79 -55.41
CA LEU A 23 17.65 -8.97 -56.10
C LEU A 23 17.09 -10.34 -56.60
N ASN A 24 15.78 -10.59 -56.35
CA ASN A 24 14.73 -11.14 -57.26
C ASN A 24 13.33 -11.12 -56.56
N ILE A 25 12.40 -10.21 -56.90
CA ILE A 25 11.13 -10.35 -57.70
C ILE A 25 10.21 -11.54 -57.32
N VAL A 26 8.98 -11.27 -56.84
CA VAL A 26 7.66 -11.63 -57.45
C VAL A 26 6.53 -10.82 -56.79
N LEU A 27 5.71 -10.22 -57.64
CA LEU A 27 4.50 -9.40 -57.40
C LEU A 27 3.26 -10.32 -57.47
N VAL A 28 2.28 -10.18 -56.58
CA VAL A 28 0.91 -10.69 -56.80
C VAL A 28 -0.10 -9.58 -56.54
N ALA A 29 -0.68 -9.10 -57.63
CA ALA A 29 -1.83 -8.21 -57.67
C ALA A 29 -3.09 -9.07 -57.91
N THR A 30 -4.20 -8.75 -57.25
CA THR A 30 -5.51 -9.27 -57.63
C THR A 30 -6.48 -8.09 -57.77
N ILE A 31 -6.99 -7.99 -59.00
CA ILE A 31 -7.97 -7.02 -59.50
C ILE A 31 -9.36 -7.48 -59.07
N LEU A 32 -10.19 -6.59 -58.52
CA LEU A 32 -11.64 -6.78 -58.47
C LEU A 32 -12.36 -5.46 -58.81
N LEU A 33 -12.99 -5.53 -59.98
CA LEU A 33 -14.02 -4.70 -60.63
C LEU A 33 -14.61 -3.49 -59.89
N PHE A 34 -14.53 -2.34 -60.56
CA PHE A 34 -15.36 -1.15 -60.33
C PHE A 34 -16.79 -1.39 -60.84
N VAL A 35 -17.79 -1.22 -59.97
CA VAL A 35 -19.17 -0.89 -60.35
C VAL A 35 -19.44 0.52 -59.81
N PHE A 36 -19.59 1.48 -60.72
CA PHE A 36 -20.01 2.85 -60.40
C PHE A 36 -21.50 2.85 -60.06
N LEU A 37 -21.82 3.00 -58.77
CA LEU A 37 -23.09 3.55 -58.32
C LEU A 37 -22.78 4.86 -57.59
N SER A 38 -23.15 5.95 -58.23
CA SER A 38 -23.08 7.31 -57.71
C SER A 38 -23.98 7.45 -56.48
N VAL A 39 -23.36 7.49 -55.30
CA VAL A 39 -23.99 7.91 -54.05
C VAL A 39 -23.24 9.16 -53.58
N PRO A 40 -23.92 10.29 -53.32
CA PRO A 40 -23.26 11.54 -52.98
C PRO A 40 -22.46 11.39 -51.68
N VAL A 41 -21.18 11.76 -51.76
CA VAL A 41 -20.26 11.88 -50.62
C VAL A 41 -20.75 13.03 -49.74
N VAL A 42 -21.42 12.69 -48.64
CA VAL A 42 -21.52 13.58 -47.50
C VAL A 42 -20.21 13.41 -46.74
N THR A 43 -19.32 14.40 -46.82
CA THR A 43 -18.11 14.49 -46.00
C THR A 43 -18.48 14.82 -44.56
N GLY A 44 -19.13 13.85 -43.89
CA GLY A 44 -19.25 13.83 -42.45
C GLY A 44 -17.92 13.40 -41.87
N TRP A 45 -17.12 14.35 -41.40
CA TRP A 45 -16.02 14.08 -40.49
C TRP A 45 -16.61 13.47 -39.22
N THR A 46 -16.75 12.15 -39.19
CA THR A 46 -16.95 11.42 -37.95
C THR A 46 -15.60 11.41 -37.26
N SER A 47 -15.43 12.30 -36.29
CA SER A 47 -14.44 12.10 -35.25
C SER A 47 -14.79 10.76 -34.60
N PHE A 48 -14.09 9.70 -35.01
CA PHE A 48 -13.98 8.52 -34.17
C PHE A 48 -13.26 9.00 -32.91
N GLY A 49 -14.04 9.41 -31.91
CA GLY A 49 -13.54 9.53 -30.57
C GLY A 49 -12.96 8.17 -30.25
N HIS A 50 -11.64 8.09 -30.18
CA HIS A 50 -11.00 6.99 -29.49
C HIS A 50 -11.53 7.06 -28.06
N ILE A 51 -12.57 6.29 -27.75
CA ILE A 51 -12.86 5.90 -26.38
C ILE A 51 -11.64 5.09 -25.98
N ALA A 52 -10.67 5.76 -25.36
CA ALA A 52 -9.62 5.08 -24.65
C ALA A 52 -10.33 4.35 -23.51
N PHE A 53 -10.61 3.06 -23.71
CA PHE A 53 -10.90 2.19 -22.58
C PHE A 53 -9.66 2.24 -21.69
N ALA A 54 -9.77 2.90 -20.56
CA ALA A 54 -8.71 2.90 -19.58
C ALA A 54 -8.46 1.44 -19.17
N GLN A 55 -7.25 0.96 -19.48
CA GLN A 55 -6.88 -0.42 -19.24
C GLN A 55 -6.93 -0.70 -17.75
N GLU A 56 -7.70 -1.72 -17.36
CA GLU A 56 -7.76 -2.18 -15.97
C GLU A 56 -6.34 -2.48 -15.50
N SER A 57 -5.92 -1.83 -14.42
CA SER A 57 -4.57 -1.98 -13.92
C SER A 57 -4.52 -1.78 -12.41
N LEU A 58 -3.83 -2.69 -11.73
CA LEU A 58 -3.34 -2.40 -10.40
C LEU A 58 -2.33 -1.27 -10.51
N THR A 59 -2.56 -0.23 -9.73
CA THR A 59 -1.64 0.91 -9.65
C THR A 59 -0.74 0.83 -8.41
N HIS A 60 -1.25 0.29 -7.29
CA HIS A 60 -0.55 0.17 -6.01
C HIS A 60 -1.06 -1.06 -5.26
N GLY A 61 -0.22 -1.70 -4.44
CA GLY A 61 -0.63 -2.93 -3.75
C GLY A 61 -0.07 -4.23 -4.36
N PRO A 62 -0.39 -5.39 -3.78
CA PRO A 62 -1.23 -5.52 -2.61
C PRO A 62 -0.41 -5.31 -1.33
N ILE A 63 -1.05 -4.76 -0.30
CA ILE A 63 -0.52 -4.61 1.07
C ILE A 63 -1.43 -5.40 2.00
N ILE A 64 -0.90 -5.86 3.11
CA ILE A 64 -1.68 -6.54 4.14
C ILE A 64 -1.40 -5.93 5.50
N GLY A 65 -2.46 -5.77 6.30
CA GLY A 65 -2.40 -5.32 7.68
C GLY A 65 -3.65 -5.78 8.41
N GLY A 66 -3.92 -5.24 9.59
CA GLY A 66 -5.05 -5.72 10.41
C GLY A 66 -4.98 -7.23 10.68
N VAL A 67 -3.77 -7.81 10.69
CA VAL A 67 -3.56 -9.25 10.76
C VAL A 67 -3.73 -9.70 12.20
N THR A 68 -4.66 -10.60 12.45
CA THR A 68 -4.85 -11.24 13.74
C THR A 68 -4.46 -12.72 13.64
N ASP A 69 -4.79 -13.48 14.68
CA ASP A 69 -4.67 -14.93 14.68
C ASP A 69 -5.72 -15.60 13.77
N THR A 70 -6.78 -14.89 13.39
CA THR A 70 -7.92 -15.46 12.64
C THR A 70 -8.35 -14.65 11.41
N SER A 71 -7.80 -13.46 11.20
CA SER A 71 -8.19 -12.55 10.13
C SER A 71 -7.02 -11.74 9.59
N ALA A 72 -7.21 -11.11 8.43
CA ALA A 72 -6.32 -10.08 7.91
C ALA A 72 -7.10 -9.14 6.99
N VAL A 73 -6.56 -7.93 6.75
CA VAL A 73 -7.12 -6.95 5.83
C VAL A 73 -6.14 -6.75 4.67
N VAL A 74 -6.57 -7.13 3.48
CA VAL A 74 -5.84 -6.90 2.23
C VAL A 74 -6.21 -5.53 1.69
N TRP A 75 -5.22 -4.72 1.33
CA TRP A 75 -5.38 -3.43 0.68
C TRP A 75 -4.78 -3.43 -0.73
N ALA A 76 -5.43 -2.77 -1.67
CA ALA A 76 -4.90 -2.50 -3.01
C ALA A 76 -5.52 -1.23 -3.61
N ARG A 77 -4.84 -0.60 -4.58
CA ARG A 77 -5.42 0.47 -5.41
C ARG A 77 -5.48 0.02 -6.87
N ILE A 78 -6.69 -0.21 -7.37
CA ILE A 78 -6.93 -0.82 -8.69
C ILE A 78 -7.90 0.07 -9.45
N PHE A 79 -7.47 0.56 -10.60
CA PHE A 79 -8.37 1.26 -11.50
C PHE A 79 -9.27 0.24 -12.21
N LEU A 80 -10.54 0.20 -11.81
CA LEU A 80 -11.56 -0.67 -12.39
C LEU A 80 -12.81 0.15 -12.74
N PRO A 81 -13.55 -0.27 -13.80
CA PRO A 81 -14.91 0.18 -14.01
C PRO A 81 -15.79 -0.02 -12.77
N GLN A 82 -16.82 0.81 -12.66
CA GLN A 82 -17.88 0.64 -11.69
C GLN A 82 -18.62 -0.69 -11.93
N GLY A 83 -18.97 -1.39 -10.86
CA GLY A 83 -19.65 -2.69 -10.90
C GLY A 83 -18.71 -3.88 -11.18
N SER A 84 -17.41 -3.66 -11.28
CA SER A 84 -16.42 -4.73 -11.42
C SER A 84 -16.30 -5.54 -10.13
N ASN A 85 -16.11 -6.85 -10.28
CA ASN A 85 -15.80 -7.73 -9.16
C ASN A 85 -14.30 -7.70 -8.87
N LEU A 86 -13.95 -7.62 -7.60
CA LEU A 86 -12.63 -7.87 -7.08
C LEU A 86 -12.66 -9.10 -6.19
N THR A 87 -11.70 -10.00 -6.39
CA THR A 87 -11.59 -11.23 -5.62
C THR A 87 -10.23 -11.27 -4.96
N VAL A 88 -10.21 -11.43 -3.64
CA VAL A 88 -9.00 -11.82 -2.91
C VAL A 88 -9.02 -13.33 -2.79
N ARG A 89 -8.02 -13.99 -3.37
CA ARG A 89 -7.78 -15.41 -3.16
C ARG A 89 -6.65 -15.61 -2.17
N TYR A 90 -6.82 -16.56 -1.26
CA TYR A 90 -5.80 -16.86 -0.25
C TYR A 90 -5.77 -18.34 0.13
N GLY A 91 -4.60 -18.84 0.51
CA GLY A 91 -4.38 -20.25 0.84
C GLY A 91 -2.95 -20.53 1.29
N THR A 92 -2.67 -21.74 1.75
CA THR A 92 -1.33 -22.16 2.21
C THR A 92 -0.46 -22.69 1.09
N ASP A 93 -1.02 -22.92 -0.10
CA ASP A 93 -0.30 -23.33 -1.30
C ASP A 93 -0.30 -22.22 -2.36
N SER A 94 0.88 -21.70 -2.68
CA SER A 94 1.04 -20.57 -3.60
C SER A 94 0.62 -20.91 -5.03
N SER A 95 0.87 -22.14 -5.49
CA SER A 95 0.50 -22.57 -6.85
C SER A 95 -1.02 -22.61 -7.03
N SER A 96 -1.74 -23.09 -6.02
CA SER A 96 -3.20 -23.10 -6.03
C SER A 96 -3.81 -21.70 -6.00
N VAL A 97 -3.27 -20.80 -5.18
CA VAL A 97 -3.69 -19.39 -5.14
C VAL A 97 -3.46 -18.71 -6.49
N MET A 98 -2.35 -19.02 -7.16
CA MET A 98 -1.95 -18.36 -8.40
C MET A 98 -2.57 -18.95 -9.68
N LYS A 99 -3.45 -19.94 -9.58
CA LYS A 99 -4.01 -20.59 -10.77
C LYS A 99 -5.01 -19.67 -11.49
N SER A 100 -4.63 -19.20 -12.69
CA SER A 100 -5.49 -18.40 -13.57
C SER A 100 -6.57 -19.25 -14.25
N GLY A 101 -7.61 -18.60 -14.79
CA GLY A 101 -8.67 -19.27 -15.55
C GLY A 101 -9.66 -20.13 -14.74
N ILE A 102 -9.62 -20.08 -13.41
CA ILE A 102 -10.66 -20.65 -12.55
C ILE A 102 -11.84 -19.67 -12.55
N PRO A 103 -13.08 -20.05 -12.93
CA PRO A 103 -14.23 -19.15 -12.84
C PRO A 103 -14.31 -18.56 -11.44
N ALA A 104 -14.28 -17.22 -11.32
CA ALA A 104 -14.25 -16.49 -10.05
C ALA A 104 -15.49 -16.73 -9.16
N VAL A 105 -16.43 -17.56 -9.61
CA VAL A 105 -17.77 -17.70 -9.04
C VAL A 105 -17.88 -19.04 -8.33
N GLY A 106 -17.78 -19.00 -7.00
CA GLY A 106 -18.37 -20.02 -6.13
C GLY A 106 -17.75 -21.42 -6.19
N VAL A 107 -16.62 -21.60 -6.86
CA VAL A 107 -15.89 -22.87 -6.81
C VAL A 107 -15.15 -22.93 -5.48
N GLN A 108 -15.75 -23.59 -4.49
CA GLN A 108 -15.01 -23.99 -3.29
C GLN A 108 -13.89 -24.96 -3.72
N SER A 109 -12.69 -24.42 -3.89
CA SER A 109 -11.50 -25.24 -3.99
C SER A 109 -11.13 -25.70 -2.59
N SER A 110 -10.78 -26.97 -2.43
CA SER A 110 -10.14 -27.45 -1.20
C SER A 110 -8.75 -26.82 -0.97
N GLN A 111 -8.20 -26.13 -1.98
CA GLN A 111 -6.83 -25.65 -1.99
C GLN A 111 -6.68 -24.15 -1.66
N PHE A 112 -7.76 -23.36 -1.77
CA PHE A 112 -7.76 -21.93 -1.45
C PHE A 112 -9.18 -21.44 -1.14
N ARG A 113 -9.27 -20.25 -0.54
CA ARG A 113 -10.52 -19.54 -0.27
C ARG A 113 -10.56 -18.22 -1.03
N GLU A 114 -11.76 -17.68 -1.19
CA GLU A 114 -12.01 -16.43 -1.90
C GLU A 114 -12.90 -15.49 -1.08
N VAL A 115 -12.63 -14.19 -1.17
CA VAL A 115 -13.54 -13.13 -0.72
C VAL A 115 -13.77 -12.19 -1.89
N GLN A 116 -15.04 -11.91 -2.19
CA GLN A 116 -15.44 -11.01 -3.26
C GLN A 116 -15.86 -9.64 -2.71
N TYR A 117 -15.53 -8.61 -3.47
CA TYR A 117 -15.94 -7.23 -3.26
C TYR A 117 -16.40 -6.64 -4.59
N ILE A 118 -17.52 -5.93 -4.58
CA ILE A 118 -18.09 -5.30 -5.78
C ILE A 118 -17.73 -3.82 -5.78
N THR A 119 -17.23 -3.30 -6.90
CA THR A 119 -16.96 -1.87 -7.04
C THR A 119 -18.25 -1.05 -7.04
N ASN A 120 -18.41 -0.20 -6.03
CA ASN A 120 -19.56 0.70 -5.92
C ASN A 120 -19.30 2.00 -6.70
N ALA A 121 -20.33 2.49 -7.40
CA ALA A 121 -20.36 3.75 -8.15
C ALA A 121 -19.86 4.96 -7.35
N ASN A 122 -20.16 4.91 -6.06
CA ASN A 122 -19.91 5.95 -5.09
C ASN A 122 -18.76 5.49 -4.19
N ASN A 123 -17.65 4.99 -4.74
CA ASN A 123 -16.44 4.81 -3.96
C ASN A 123 -15.76 6.20 -3.88
N PRO A 124 -16.00 7.04 -2.85
CA PRO A 124 -15.31 8.33 -2.73
C PRO A 124 -13.80 8.18 -2.49
N TRP A 125 -13.34 6.95 -2.34
CA TRP A 125 -12.01 6.49 -2.02
C TRP A 125 -11.27 6.24 -3.33
N ASP A 126 -10.10 6.86 -3.52
CA ASP A 126 -9.29 6.98 -4.73
C ASP A 126 -8.91 5.63 -5.38
N TYR A 127 -9.90 4.90 -5.86
CA TYR A 127 -9.79 3.54 -6.38
C TYR A 127 -9.12 2.55 -5.40
N THR A 128 -9.12 2.86 -4.10
CA THR A 128 -8.59 1.99 -3.06
C THR A 128 -9.62 0.95 -2.63
N TRP A 129 -9.12 -0.22 -2.29
CA TRP A 129 -9.88 -1.42 -1.96
C TRP A 129 -9.33 -2.03 -0.68
N LYS A 130 -10.22 -2.39 0.23
CA LYS A 130 -9.91 -3.17 1.43
C LYS A 130 -10.79 -4.40 1.49
N ALA A 131 -10.18 -5.53 1.81
CA ALA A 131 -10.84 -6.82 1.88
C ALA A 131 -10.43 -7.58 3.15
N THR A 132 -11.37 -7.77 4.06
CA THR A 132 -11.15 -8.61 5.24
C THR A 132 -11.28 -10.08 4.87
N VAL A 133 -10.22 -10.84 5.11
CA VAL A 133 -10.21 -12.31 5.07
C VAL A 133 -10.34 -12.83 6.49
N THR A 134 -11.14 -13.89 6.69
CA THR A 134 -11.50 -14.42 8.02
C THR A 134 -11.42 -15.94 8.07
N GLY A 135 -11.51 -16.50 9.28
CA GLY A 135 -11.45 -17.95 9.49
C GLY A 135 -10.07 -18.53 9.19
N LEU A 136 -9.02 -17.72 9.34
CA LEU A 136 -7.64 -18.15 9.24
C LEU A 136 -7.25 -18.95 10.49
N GLN A 137 -6.24 -19.80 10.34
CA GLN A 137 -5.58 -20.45 11.46
C GLN A 137 -4.40 -19.60 11.92
N SER A 138 -4.15 -19.57 13.22
CA SER A 138 -3.07 -18.79 13.83
C SER A 138 -1.70 -19.37 13.55
N ASP A 139 -0.69 -18.51 13.48
CA ASP A 139 0.70 -18.86 13.24
C ASP A 139 0.95 -19.63 11.92
N ILE A 140 0.13 -19.37 10.90
CA ILE A 140 0.22 -20.00 9.57
C ILE A 140 0.61 -18.97 8.52
N THR A 141 1.52 -19.35 7.63
CA THR A 141 1.85 -18.58 6.44
C THR A 141 0.81 -18.80 5.36
N TYR A 142 0.19 -17.72 4.89
CA TYR A 142 -0.72 -17.69 3.78
C TYR A 142 -0.10 -16.95 2.59
N TYR A 143 -0.45 -17.40 1.39
CA TYR A 143 -0.26 -16.70 0.13
C TYR A 143 -1.57 -16.08 -0.27
N TYR A 144 -1.51 -14.91 -0.91
CA TYR A 144 -2.70 -14.25 -1.41
C TYR A 144 -2.42 -13.48 -2.69
N ALA A 145 -3.48 -13.30 -3.49
CA ALA A 145 -3.47 -12.53 -4.71
C ALA A 145 -4.83 -11.84 -4.90
N VAL A 146 -4.80 -10.70 -5.58
CA VAL A 146 -5.99 -9.92 -5.92
C VAL A 146 -6.27 -10.07 -7.41
N PHE A 147 -7.51 -10.42 -7.74
CA PHE A 147 -8.02 -10.64 -9.09
C PHE A 147 -9.17 -9.68 -9.40
N ASN A 148 -9.27 -9.23 -10.65
CA ASN A 148 -10.45 -8.57 -11.20
C ASN A 148 -11.47 -9.61 -11.70
N GLY A 149 -12.65 -9.15 -12.13
CA GLY A 149 -13.81 -9.99 -12.40
C GLY A 149 -13.63 -11.03 -13.52
N ASP A 150 -12.65 -10.87 -14.39
CA ASP A 150 -12.29 -11.83 -15.44
C ASP A 150 -11.03 -12.68 -15.11
N ASN A 151 -10.49 -12.54 -13.89
CA ASN A 151 -9.27 -13.17 -13.40
C ASN A 151 -8.00 -12.86 -14.21
N THR A 152 -7.94 -11.73 -14.90
CA THR A 152 -6.80 -11.37 -15.76
C THR A 152 -5.73 -10.59 -15.02
N ILE A 153 -6.12 -9.76 -14.03
CA ILE A 153 -5.14 -9.08 -13.18
C ILE A 153 -4.71 -10.06 -12.10
N GLN A 154 -3.44 -10.42 -12.14
CA GLN A 154 -2.80 -11.25 -11.13
C GLN A 154 -1.59 -10.50 -10.59
N LEU A 155 -1.56 -10.28 -9.28
CA LEU A 155 -0.39 -9.78 -8.59
C LEU A 155 0.52 -10.96 -8.26
N SER A 156 1.84 -10.72 -8.25
CA SER A 156 2.78 -11.69 -7.67
C SER A 156 2.26 -12.08 -6.28
N PRO A 157 2.35 -13.36 -5.89
CA PRO A 157 1.74 -13.81 -4.66
C PRO A 157 2.45 -13.09 -3.52
N ALA A 158 1.70 -12.25 -2.82
CA ALA A 158 2.15 -11.69 -1.57
C ALA A 158 1.91 -12.74 -0.49
N THR A 159 2.66 -12.64 0.60
CA THR A 159 2.57 -13.60 1.69
C THR A 159 2.56 -12.89 3.02
N PHE A 160 1.86 -13.50 3.97
CA PHE A 160 1.82 -13.04 5.35
C PHE A 160 1.71 -14.24 6.28
N LYS A 161 2.16 -14.07 7.51
CA LYS A 161 1.91 -15.02 8.58
C LYS A 161 0.82 -14.45 9.48
N THR A 162 -0.22 -15.24 9.77
CA THR A 162 -1.17 -14.88 10.82
C THR A 162 -0.49 -14.82 12.16
N PHE A 163 -1.02 -14.00 13.06
CA PHE A 163 -0.45 -13.87 14.39
C PHE A 163 -0.65 -15.18 15.18
N PRO A 164 0.22 -15.48 16.14
CA PRO A 164 0.00 -16.58 17.05
C PRO A 164 -1.20 -16.29 17.94
N GLN A 165 -1.76 -17.34 18.54
CA GLN A 165 -2.91 -17.23 19.44
C GLN A 165 -2.68 -16.13 20.50
N PRO A 166 -3.68 -15.28 20.78
CA PRO A 166 -3.56 -14.25 21.81
C PRO A 166 -3.13 -14.84 23.15
N TYR A 167 -2.18 -14.16 23.78
CA TYR A 167 -1.58 -14.52 25.08
C TYR A 167 -0.73 -15.80 25.09
N SER A 168 -0.35 -16.34 23.92
CA SER A 168 0.65 -17.41 23.82
C SER A 168 2.07 -16.89 24.01
N ASP A 169 2.92 -17.68 24.70
CA ASP A 169 4.33 -17.34 24.92
C ASP A 169 5.16 -17.72 23.68
N VAL A 170 5.34 -16.73 22.80
CA VAL A 170 6.16 -16.85 21.58
C VAL A 170 7.26 -15.79 21.55
N GLN A 171 8.40 -16.13 20.94
CA GLN A 171 9.44 -15.16 20.62
C GLN A 171 9.15 -14.53 19.26
N PHE A 172 9.32 -13.21 19.15
CA PHE A 172 9.17 -12.49 17.90
C PHE A 172 10.03 -11.23 17.89
N ASN A 173 10.35 -10.77 16.68
CA ASN A 173 10.89 -9.44 16.43
C ASN A 173 9.86 -8.67 15.60
N PHE A 174 9.84 -7.35 15.72
CA PHE A 174 9.08 -6.49 14.83
C PHE A 174 9.95 -5.35 14.35
N LEU A 175 9.60 -4.81 13.19
CA LEU A 175 10.31 -3.70 12.57
C LEU A 175 9.61 -2.39 12.94
N TYR A 176 10.38 -1.34 13.24
CA TYR A 176 9.88 0.01 13.50
C TYR A 176 10.56 0.98 12.55
N ILE A 177 9.79 1.62 11.68
CA ILE A 177 10.27 2.56 10.66
C ILE A 177 9.44 3.81 10.77
N THR A 178 10.04 4.99 10.84
CA THR A 178 9.33 6.29 10.89
C THR A 178 10.21 7.37 10.26
N ASP A 179 9.66 8.55 9.98
CA ASP A 179 10.41 9.76 9.63
C ASP A 179 11.31 9.57 8.40
N LEU A 180 10.72 9.04 7.33
CA LEU A 180 11.48 8.70 6.13
C LEU A 180 11.91 9.93 5.33
N ILE A 181 11.30 11.10 5.55
CA ILE A 181 11.42 12.33 4.73
C ILE A 181 10.82 12.14 3.32
N ARG A 182 11.14 11.01 2.67
CA ARG A 182 10.51 10.36 1.51
C ARG A 182 10.89 8.88 1.52
N VAL A 183 10.06 7.99 1.01
CA VAL A 183 10.36 6.55 0.90
C VAL A 183 11.71 6.28 0.22
N THR A 184 12.04 7.04 -0.82
CA THR A 184 13.31 6.90 -1.56
C THR A 184 14.55 7.17 -0.70
N LYS A 185 14.46 8.01 0.34
CA LYS A 185 15.57 8.25 1.26
C LYS A 185 15.85 7.04 2.15
N GLY A 186 14.82 6.26 2.47
CA GLY A 186 14.93 5.00 3.21
C GLY A 186 15.49 3.83 2.39
N TYR A 187 15.65 3.97 1.07
CA TYR A 187 15.99 2.86 0.18
C TYR A 187 17.21 2.04 0.63
N ASN A 188 18.31 2.68 1.03
CA ASN A 188 19.50 1.95 1.49
C ASN A 188 19.27 1.17 2.79
N THR A 189 18.47 1.72 3.70
CA THR A 189 18.06 1.04 4.94
C THR A 189 17.23 -0.19 4.59
N PHE A 190 16.20 -0.03 3.76
CA PHE A 190 15.34 -1.13 3.30
C PHE A 190 16.14 -2.23 2.60
N ARG A 191 17.07 -1.86 1.73
CA ARG A 191 17.97 -2.78 1.03
C ARG A 191 18.85 -3.60 1.98
N THR A 192 19.26 -3.00 3.09
CA THR A 192 20.09 -3.67 4.08
C THR A 192 19.31 -4.72 4.86
N ILE A 193 18.03 -4.48 5.12
CA ILE A 193 17.19 -5.37 5.93
C ILE A 193 16.44 -6.43 5.11
N ASP A 194 16.39 -6.34 3.78
CA ASP A 194 15.62 -7.23 2.88
C ASP A 194 15.83 -8.71 3.18
N ASN A 195 17.09 -9.12 3.28
CA ASN A 195 17.48 -10.53 3.50
C ASN A 195 17.15 -11.03 4.91
N SER A 196 16.67 -10.15 5.79
CA SER A 196 16.27 -10.44 7.16
C SER A 196 14.79 -10.23 7.44
N LEU A 197 13.98 -9.86 6.42
CA LEU A 197 12.57 -9.56 6.61
C LEU A 197 11.78 -10.71 7.22
N GLN A 198 12.14 -11.95 6.87
CA GLN A 198 11.55 -13.17 7.43
C GLN A 198 11.74 -13.33 8.94
N ASN A 199 12.63 -12.55 9.56
CA ASN A 199 12.87 -12.57 11.00
C ASN A 199 11.92 -11.65 11.77
N PHE A 200 11.14 -10.82 11.07
CA PHE A 200 10.16 -9.91 11.66
C PHE A 200 8.75 -10.45 11.48
N ALA A 201 7.93 -10.31 12.51
CA ALA A 201 6.54 -10.74 12.50
C ALA A 201 5.62 -9.75 11.78
N PHE A 202 5.92 -8.46 11.92
CA PHE A 202 5.18 -7.34 11.34
C PHE A 202 6.06 -6.09 11.32
N ALA A 203 5.63 -5.07 10.57
CA ALA A 203 6.26 -3.76 10.52
C ALA A 203 5.31 -2.69 11.08
N LEU A 204 5.80 -1.94 12.06
CA LEU A 204 5.24 -0.67 12.48
C LEU A 204 5.81 0.41 11.55
N LEU A 205 4.97 0.95 10.69
CA LEU A 205 5.30 2.06 9.79
C LEU A 205 4.71 3.33 10.39
N GLY A 206 5.59 4.13 10.95
CA GLY A 206 5.33 5.43 11.52
C GLY A 206 5.08 6.51 10.50
N GLY A 207 4.73 7.66 11.04
CA GLY A 207 4.41 8.84 10.29
C GLY A 207 5.61 9.43 9.56
N ASP A 208 5.34 10.53 8.90
CA ASP A 208 6.28 11.30 8.13
C ASP A 208 6.92 10.47 7.01
N LEU A 209 6.05 9.72 6.30
CA LEU A 209 6.42 9.08 5.03
C LEU A 209 6.97 10.10 4.02
N TRP A 210 6.52 11.35 4.13
CA TRP A 210 7.09 12.50 3.45
C TRP A 210 7.29 13.70 4.39
N HIS A 211 8.09 14.67 3.96
CA HIS A 211 8.34 15.95 4.64
C HIS A 211 8.20 17.14 3.67
N ARG A 212 7.55 16.93 2.52
CA ARG A 212 7.41 18.00 1.52
C ARG A 212 6.68 19.16 2.16
N THR A 213 7.17 20.38 1.93
CA THR A 213 6.53 21.57 2.49
C THR A 213 5.14 21.70 1.88
N VAL A 214 4.17 21.32 2.68
CA VAL A 214 2.76 21.28 2.33
C VAL A 214 2.12 22.68 2.34
N THR A 215 2.91 23.75 2.39
CA THR A 215 2.41 25.14 2.33
C THR A 215 1.53 25.42 1.12
N ASN A 216 1.56 24.55 0.10
CA ASN A 216 0.70 24.63 -1.08
C ASN A 216 -0.52 23.70 -1.08
N PHE A 217 -0.79 22.86 -0.05
CA PHE A 217 -1.90 21.89 -0.19
C PHE A 217 -3.27 22.52 -0.31
N SER A 218 -3.47 23.83 -0.11
CA SER A 218 -4.85 24.28 -0.13
C SER A 218 -5.12 25.78 -0.15
N LYS A 219 -5.77 26.22 -1.22
CA LYS A 219 -6.74 27.33 -1.15
C LYS A 219 -8.10 26.87 -0.62
N ASN A 220 -8.44 25.58 -0.78
CA ASN A 220 -9.71 24.98 -0.39
C ASN A 220 -9.59 23.48 -0.04
N GLU A 221 -10.67 22.89 0.46
CA GLU A 221 -10.78 21.49 0.92
C GLU A 221 -10.54 20.46 -0.18
N SER A 222 -11.07 20.68 -1.37
CA SER A 222 -10.93 19.74 -2.49
C SER A 222 -9.47 19.63 -2.96
N GLU A 223 -8.76 20.76 -3.01
CA GLU A 223 -7.32 20.79 -3.31
C GLU A 223 -6.51 20.08 -2.22
N PHE A 224 -6.88 20.26 -0.94
CA PHE A 224 -6.26 19.54 0.17
C PHE A 224 -6.37 18.02 0.02
N ILE A 225 -7.60 17.53 -0.18
CA ILE A 225 -7.90 16.10 -0.32
C ILE A 225 -7.12 15.50 -1.50
N LEU A 226 -7.14 16.17 -2.66
CA LEU A 226 -6.45 15.70 -3.85
C LEU A 226 -4.94 15.62 -3.65
N ASN A 227 -4.34 16.65 -3.05
CA ASN A 227 -2.90 16.69 -2.84
C ASN A 227 -2.45 15.65 -1.80
N LEU A 228 -3.21 15.47 -0.72
CA LEU A 228 -2.87 14.47 0.30
C LEU A 228 -2.93 13.04 -0.27
N ARG A 229 -3.95 12.71 -1.07
CA ARG A 229 -4.00 11.45 -1.82
C ARG A 229 -2.84 11.31 -2.81
N ASN A 230 -2.44 12.40 -3.45
CA ASN A 230 -1.32 12.39 -4.38
C ASN A 230 0.01 12.07 -3.68
N GLU A 231 0.23 12.51 -2.43
CA GLU A 231 1.42 12.10 -1.68
C GLU A 231 1.40 10.60 -1.36
N PHE A 232 0.29 10.06 -0.85
CA PHE A 232 0.21 8.62 -0.59
C PHE A 232 0.42 7.80 -1.88
N THR A 233 -0.30 8.10 -2.97
CA THR A 233 -0.06 7.41 -4.25
C THR A 233 1.38 7.54 -4.73
N THR A 234 2.01 8.70 -4.56
CA THR A 234 3.43 8.88 -4.92
C THR A 234 4.33 7.94 -4.11
N GLU A 235 4.19 7.91 -2.80
CA GLU A 235 5.06 7.12 -1.91
C GLU A 235 4.82 5.59 -2.05
N TYR A 236 3.65 5.18 -2.55
CA TYR A 236 3.32 3.78 -2.86
C TYR A 236 3.57 3.39 -4.34
N SER A 237 4.07 4.31 -5.17
CA SER A 237 4.10 4.13 -6.61
C SER A 237 4.90 2.90 -7.06
N LEU A 238 4.37 2.18 -8.05
CA LEU A 238 5.06 1.06 -8.71
C LEU A 238 5.92 1.49 -9.91
N SER A 239 5.87 2.77 -10.31
CA SER A 239 6.48 3.25 -11.55
C SER A 239 7.99 3.50 -11.44
N ASP A 240 8.50 3.80 -10.25
CA ASP A 240 9.93 4.05 -9.99
C ASP A 240 10.55 2.91 -9.14
N GLY A 241 11.81 2.59 -9.43
CA GLY A 241 12.48 1.42 -8.85
C GLY A 241 12.64 1.45 -7.33
N GLN A 242 12.82 2.63 -6.72
CA GLN A 242 13.00 2.74 -5.27
C GLN A 242 11.66 2.65 -4.53
N TYR A 243 10.60 3.25 -5.06
CA TYR A 243 9.25 3.11 -4.49
C TYR A 243 8.72 1.69 -4.68
N ARG A 244 8.92 1.09 -5.86
CA ARG A 244 8.59 -0.33 -6.11
C ARG A 244 9.32 -1.25 -5.13
N TYR A 245 10.55 -0.93 -4.77
CA TYR A 245 11.32 -1.69 -3.80
C TYR A 245 10.70 -1.63 -2.40
N PHE A 246 10.34 -0.43 -1.93
CA PHE A 246 9.61 -0.28 -0.67
C PHE A 246 8.28 -1.03 -0.70
N HIS A 247 7.55 -0.96 -1.80
CA HIS A 247 6.30 -1.71 -1.96
C HIS A 247 6.52 -3.24 -1.89
N SER A 248 7.57 -3.75 -2.52
CA SER A 248 8.00 -5.16 -2.41
C SER A 248 8.36 -5.56 -0.98
N LEU A 249 8.83 -4.62 -0.16
CA LEU A 249 9.07 -4.84 1.27
C LEU A 249 7.74 -5.01 2.02
N LEU A 250 6.79 -4.11 1.77
CA LEU A 250 5.49 -4.09 2.43
C LEU A 250 4.59 -5.27 2.06
N SER A 251 4.82 -5.91 0.91
CA SER A 251 4.06 -7.11 0.51
C SER A 251 4.53 -8.40 1.23
N LYS A 252 5.62 -8.33 2.00
CA LYS A 252 6.21 -9.49 2.70
C LYS A 252 5.91 -9.52 4.21
N LEU A 253 5.40 -8.42 4.78
CA LEU A 253 5.13 -8.29 6.21
C LEU A 253 3.76 -7.67 6.45
N PRO A 254 3.01 -8.14 7.47
CA PRO A 254 1.88 -7.38 8.00
C PRO A 254 2.29 -5.96 8.38
N LEU A 255 1.58 -4.97 7.85
CA LEU A 255 1.79 -3.57 8.11
C LEU A 255 0.84 -3.06 9.20
N VAL A 256 1.38 -2.26 10.11
CA VAL A 256 0.62 -1.50 11.10
C VAL A 256 1.06 -0.04 11.01
N HIS A 257 0.16 0.85 10.60
CA HIS A 257 0.48 2.26 10.46
C HIS A 257 0.13 3.06 11.72
N PHE A 258 1.00 3.99 12.09
CA PHE A 258 0.70 5.10 12.97
C PHE A 258 1.20 6.37 12.28
N TYR A 259 0.41 7.43 12.28
CA TYR A 259 0.66 8.60 11.46
C TYR A 259 1.25 9.74 12.30
N ASP A 260 1.88 10.71 11.64
CA ASP A 260 2.28 11.97 12.26
C ASP A 260 1.81 13.17 11.43
N ASP A 261 2.33 14.37 11.66
CA ASP A 261 1.71 15.58 11.13
C ASP A 261 1.82 15.72 9.60
N HIS A 262 2.92 15.27 8.99
CA HIS A 262 3.02 15.30 7.54
C HIS A 262 2.04 14.34 6.85
N ASP A 263 1.75 13.18 7.43
CA ASP A 263 0.69 12.28 6.90
C ASP A 263 -0.71 12.86 7.11
N MET A 264 -0.87 13.71 8.12
CA MET A 264 -2.11 14.47 8.34
C MET A 264 -2.23 15.66 7.39
N GLY A 265 -1.10 16.13 6.85
CA GLY A 265 -1.01 17.15 5.82
C GLY A 265 0.09 18.16 6.12
N LEU A 266 0.01 18.91 7.21
CA LEU A 266 0.88 20.07 7.48
C LEU A 266 1.75 19.85 8.71
N ASN A 267 2.81 20.64 8.85
CA ASN A 267 3.63 20.64 10.06
C ASN A 267 2.81 21.00 11.30
N ASP A 268 3.15 20.35 12.41
CA ASP A 268 2.69 20.67 13.76
C ASP A 268 1.17 20.68 13.94
N LEU A 269 0.43 19.94 13.08
CA LEU A 269 -1.02 19.86 13.18
C LEU A 269 -1.47 19.28 14.52
N ASP A 270 -2.64 19.76 14.94
CA ASP A 270 -3.32 19.40 16.17
C ASP A 270 -4.83 19.20 15.91
N GLY A 271 -5.60 18.94 16.97
CA GLY A 271 -7.01 18.63 16.89
C GLY A 271 -7.91 19.77 16.38
N THR A 272 -7.38 20.99 16.24
CA THR A 272 -8.07 22.17 15.69
C THR A 272 -7.94 22.28 14.18
N PHE A 273 -7.18 21.39 13.53
CA PHE A 273 -7.03 21.40 12.08
C PHE A 273 -8.37 21.21 11.37
N LYS A 274 -8.73 22.20 10.53
CA LYS A 274 -10.04 22.26 9.87
C LYS A 274 -10.38 21.05 8.98
N TRP A 275 -9.39 20.39 8.37
CA TRP A 275 -9.58 19.20 7.52
C TRP A 275 -9.14 17.90 8.18
N LYS A 276 -9.09 17.88 9.53
CA LYS A 276 -8.76 16.68 10.29
C LYS A 276 -9.62 15.47 9.88
N GLY A 277 -10.92 15.67 9.70
CA GLY A 277 -11.83 14.60 9.30
C GLY A 277 -11.47 14.00 7.93
N ASP A 278 -11.06 14.83 6.98
CA ASP A 278 -10.60 14.41 5.67
C ASP A 278 -9.28 13.65 5.75
N SER A 279 -8.30 14.16 6.50
CA SER A 279 -7.02 13.48 6.72
C SER A 279 -7.22 12.09 7.32
N LEU A 280 -8.04 11.98 8.37
CA LEU A 280 -8.36 10.70 9.01
C LEU A 280 -9.08 9.75 8.05
N SER A 281 -9.95 10.27 7.20
CA SER A 281 -10.62 9.47 6.17
C SER A 281 -9.62 8.96 5.15
N ILE A 282 -8.70 9.80 4.66
CA ILE A 282 -7.65 9.38 3.72
C ILE A 282 -6.67 8.39 4.37
N LEU A 283 -6.31 8.55 5.65
CA LEU A 283 -5.49 7.54 6.33
C LEU A 283 -6.19 6.17 6.35
N LYS A 284 -7.51 6.11 6.59
CA LYS A 284 -8.27 4.86 6.53
C LYS A 284 -8.40 4.29 5.12
N GLU A 285 -8.32 5.16 4.12
CA GLU A 285 -8.35 4.82 2.70
C GLU A 285 -7.11 4.03 2.30
N TYR A 286 -5.93 4.48 2.74
CA TYR A 286 -4.64 3.98 2.28
C TYR A 286 -4.05 2.86 3.13
N PHE A 287 -4.49 2.70 4.38
CA PHE A 287 -3.91 1.73 5.29
C PHE A 287 -4.94 0.68 5.75
N PRO A 288 -4.59 -0.63 5.72
CA PRO A 288 -5.36 -1.65 6.42
C PRO A 288 -5.26 -1.44 7.94
N VAL A 289 -6.41 -1.40 8.63
CA VAL A 289 -6.50 -1.10 10.08
C VAL A 289 -7.13 -2.27 10.86
N TYR A 290 -6.82 -2.37 12.15
CA TYR A 290 -7.31 -3.46 13.01
C TYR A 290 -8.74 -3.28 13.51
N GLN A 291 -9.18 -2.03 13.69
CA GLN A 291 -10.50 -1.69 14.22
C GLN A 291 -10.98 -0.40 13.56
N GLU A 292 -12.16 -0.43 12.92
CA GLU A 292 -12.75 0.77 12.29
C GLU A 292 -13.55 1.62 13.29
N GLU A 293 -14.00 1.02 14.41
CA GLU A 293 -14.98 1.62 15.33
C GLU A 293 -14.44 2.80 16.16
N THR A 294 -13.13 2.85 16.43
CA THR A 294 -12.47 3.94 17.17
C THR A 294 -12.24 5.20 16.34
N MET A 295 -12.60 5.17 15.06
CA MET A 295 -11.95 6.03 14.08
C MET A 295 -12.78 7.26 13.68
N ASN A 296 -13.98 7.45 14.22
CA ASN A 296 -14.80 8.63 13.89
C ASN A 296 -14.16 9.94 14.40
N ASN A 297 -13.24 9.84 15.37
CA ASN A 297 -12.58 10.99 15.98
C ASN A 297 -11.04 10.80 16.13
N GLY A 298 -10.45 9.81 15.44
CA GLY A 298 -8.99 9.64 15.34
C GLY A 298 -8.55 8.38 14.61
N PHE A 299 -7.28 7.99 14.79
CA PHE A 299 -6.62 6.87 14.11
C PHE A 299 -5.90 5.92 15.10
N TRP A 300 -6.45 5.69 16.30
CA TRP A 300 -5.84 4.78 17.26
C TRP A 300 -6.37 3.35 17.12
N GLN A 301 -5.50 2.38 17.35
CA GLN A 301 -5.80 0.96 17.17
C GLN A 301 -5.10 0.07 18.19
N LYS A 302 -5.62 -1.13 18.41
CA LYS A 302 -5.01 -2.16 19.25
C LYS A 302 -4.95 -3.48 18.52
N PHE A 303 -3.86 -4.20 18.74
CA PHE A 303 -3.74 -5.61 18.37
C PHE A 303 -2.95 -6.40 19.42
N THR A 304 -3.02 -7.73 19.31
CA THR A 304 -2.34 -8.66 20.20
C THR A 304 -1.46 -9.58 19.36
N TYR A 305 -0.19 -9.72 19.73
CA TYR A 305 0.73 -10.67 19.14
C TYR A 305 1.29 -11.57 20.24
N GLY A 306 0.85 -12.83 20.30
CA GLY A 306 1.21 -13.71 21.41
C GLY A 306 0.90 -13.05 22.76
N ASN A 307 1.87 -13.05 23.68
CA ASN A 307 1.74 -12.46 25.00
C ASN A 307 2.07 -10.95 25.08
N ALA A 308 1.89 -10.23 23.97
CA ALA A 308 2.09 -8.78 23.87
C ALA A 308 0.85 -8.08 23.30
N ASP A 309 0.39 -7.03 23.99
CA ASP A 309 -0.60 -6.08 23.48
C ASP A 309 0.09 -4.82 22.97
N PHE A 310 -0.32 -4.36 21.80
CA PHE A 310 0.17 -3.13 21.17
C PHE A 310 -0.96 -2.11 21.12
N PHE A 311 -0.76 -0.96 21.76
CA PHE A 311 -1.64 0.19 21.74
C PHE A 311 -1.00 1.24 20.84
N VAL A 312 -1.55 1.38 19.64
CA VAL A 312 -1.09 2.34 18.64
C VAL A 312 -1.86 3.63 18.82
N LEU A 313 -1.16 4.67 19.27
CA LEU A 313 -1.75 5.94 19.64
C LEU A 313 -1.78 6.89 18.44
N ASP A 314 -2.93 7.54 18.28
CA ASP A 314 -3.04 8.82 17.62
C ASP A 314 -2.61 9.93 18.59
N VAL A 315 -1.65 10.76 18.22
CA VAL A 315 -1.13 11.86 19.05
C VAL A 315 -1.33 13.22 18.38
N ARG A 316 -2.20 13.30 17.37
CA ARG A 316 -2.44 14.49 16.55
C ARG A 316 -3.91 14.90 16.53
N SER A 317 -4.84 13.98 16.25
CA SER A 317 -6.26 14.31 15.97
C SER A 317 -7.02 14.93 17.16
N GLN A 318 -6.60 14.63 18.38
CA GLN A 318 -7.22 15.13 19.62
C GLN A 318 -6.25 15.96 20.46
N ARG A 319 -5.08 16.28 19.91
CA ARG A 319 -4.07 17.10 20.56
C ARG A 319 -4.58 18.54 20.72
N SER A 320 -4.41 19.11 21.90
CA SER A 320 -4.59 20.54 22.13
C SER A 320 -3.51 21.35 21.41
N PRO A 321 -3.80 22.60 21.00
CA PRO A 321 -2.80 23.46 20.39
C PRO A 321 -1.50 23.54 21.19
N ILE A 322 -0.36 23.56 20.48
CA ILE A 322 0.97 23.62 21.12
C ILE A 322 1.06 24.81 22.09
N ALA A 323 0.50 25.96 21.69
CA ALA A 323 0.46 27.20 22.47
C ALA A 323 -0.59 27.22 23.59
N ALA A 324 -1.44 26.20 23.71
CA ALA A 324 -2.41 26.13 24.79
C ALA A 324 -1.70 26.11 26.16
N LEU A 325 -2.28 26.82 27.12
CA LEU A 325 -1.78 26.86 28.50
C LEU A 325 -1.81 25.47 29.10
N ASP A 326 -0.72 25.08 29.77
CA ASP A 326 -0.66 23.84 30.53
C ASP A 326 -1.29 24.05 31.92
N ASN A 327 -2.62 24.01 31.96
CA ASN A 327 -3.43 24.24 33.16
C ASN A 327 -4.24 22.99 33.56
N GLY A 328 -3.79 21.81 33.12
CA GLY A 328 -4.49 20.53 33.32
C GLY A 328 -5.65 20.27 32.35
N GLN A 329 -6.01 21.22 31.47
CA GLN A 329 -6.96 20.99 30.37
C GLN A 329 -6.26 20.66 29.05
N LYS A 330 -4.94 20.87 28.97
CA LYS A 330 -4.12 20.54 27.80
C LYS A 330 -3.99 19.02 27.68
N THR A 331 -4.25 18.49 26.50
CA THR A 331 -4.22 17.04 26.25
C THR A 331 -3.52 16.69 24.95
N MET A 332 -2.93 15.50 24.89
CA MET A 332 -2.38 14.91 23.67
C MET A 332 -3.35 13.93 23.00
N LEU A 333 -4.13 13.19 23.80
CA LEU A 333 -4.98 12.09 23.33
C LEU A 333 -6.47 12.44 23.33
N GLY A 334 -6.87 13.55 23.97
CA GLY A 334 -8.29 13.78 24.27
C GLY A 334 -8.86 12.79 25.30
N ASP A 335 -10.11 13.01 25.68
CA ASP A 335 -10.77 12.21 26.72
C ASP A 335 -11.13 10.80 26.24
N GLU A 336 -11.57 10.69 24.98
CA GLU A 336 -12.06 9.45 24.38
C GLU A 336 -10.94 8.40 24.28
N GLN A 337 -9.84 8.75 23.61
CA GLN A 337 -8.72 7.84 23.45
C GLN A 337 -8.00 7.58 24.77
N PHE A 338 -7.92 8.58 25.67
CA PHE A 338 -7.32 8.36 26.98
C PHE A 338 -8.15 7.39 27.83
N ALA A 339 -9.49 7.48 27.77
CA ALA A 339 -10.38 6.52 28.41
C ALA A 339 -10.21 5.12 27.80
N TRP A 340 -10.21 5.02 26.47
CA TRP A 340 -9.96 3.77 25.73
C TRP A 340 -8.63 3.13 26.14
N LEU A 341 -7.55 3.92 26.20
CA LEU A 341 -6.22 3.43 26.57
C LEU A 341 -6.20 2.90 28.00
N LYS A 342 -6.75 3.64 28.97
CA LYS A 342 -6.85 3.19 30.37
C LYS A 342 -7.65 1.90 30.50
N GLN A 343 -8.79 1.81 29.82
CA GLN A 343 -9.63 0.60 29.85
C GLN A 343 -8.92 -0.59 29.22
N GLY A 344 -8.31 -0.40 28.05
CA GLY A 344 -7.55 -1.44 27.37
C GLY A 344 -6.35 -1.93 28.16
N LEU A 345 -5.59 -1.03 28.80
CA LEU A 345 -4.46 -1.39 29.67
C LEU A 345 -4.92 -2.19 30.90
N LYS A 346 -6.05 -1.82 31.51
CA LYS A 346 -6.65 -2.56 32.65
C LYS A 346 -7.18 -3.94 32.24
N ALA A 347 -7.79 -4.05 31.07
CA ALA A 347 -8.36 -5.30 30.57
C ALA A 347 -7.32 -6.27 29.99
N SER A 348 -6.15 -5.76 29.61
CA SER A 348 -5.08 -6.51 28.96
C SER A 348 -4.47 -7.58 29.86
N LYS A 349 -4.56 -8.84 29.41
CA LYS A 349 -3.94 -10.01 30.03
C LYS A 349 -2.50 -10.25 29.58
N ALA A 350 -2.01 -9.45 28.62
CA ALA A 350 -0.68 -9.61 28.06
C ALA A 350 0.41 -9.27 29.08
N LYS A 351 1.48 -10.06 29.08
CA LYS A 351 2.69 -9.81 29.86
C LYS A 351 3.36 -8.51 29.44
N TRP A 352 3.42 -8.27 28.13
CA TRP A 352 3.98 -7.04 27.56
C TRP A 352 2.89 -6.13 27.02
N LYS A 353 3.03 -4.83 27.26
CA LYS A 353 2.13 -3.78 26.78
C LYS A 353 2.98 -2.70 26.13
N PHE A 354 2.88 -2.56 24.81
CA PHE A 354 3.59 -1.57 24.04
C PHE A 354 2.69 -0.37 23.78
N LEU A 355 3.17 0.83 24.12
CA LEU A 355 2.55 2.09 23.72
C LEU A 355 3.34 2.63 22.53
N ILE A 356 2.73 2.60 21.36
CA ILE A 356 3.33 3.12 20.13
C ILE A 356 2.85 4.56 19.95
N SER A 357 3.79 5.49 19.86
CA SER A 357 3.54 6.93 19.78
C SER A 357 4.35 7.52 18.63
N GLY A 358 3.74 8.40 17.83
CA GLY A 358 4.45 9.21 16.83
C GLY A 358 5.39 10.25 17.46
N LEU A 359 5.22 10.56 18.74
CA LEU A 359 6.00 11.56 19.45
C LEU A 359 6.75 10.96 20.65
N VAL A 360 7.95 11.50 20.91
CA VAL A 360 8.76 11.18 22.09
C VAL A 360 8.08 11.75 23.34
N PHE A 361 7.83 10.90 24.33
CA PHE A 361 7.24 11.31 25.62
C PHE A 361 8.21 11.17 26.80
N ASN A 362 9.43 10.69 26.55
CA ASN A 362 10.47 10.71 27.56
C ASN A 362 10.99 12.14 27.75
N PRO A 363 11.24 12.59 28.99
CA PRO A 363 11.90 13.86 29.20
C PRO A 363 13.27 13.84 28.52
N THR A 364 13.49 14.78 27.60
CA THR A 364 14.82 15.05 27.05
C THR A 364 15.58 15.84 28.11
N HIS A 365 16.60 15.21 28.70
CA HIS A 365 17.50 15.85 29.66
C HIS A 365 18.46 16.81 29.00
#